data_AF-A0A3N5WQM7-F1
#
_entry.id   AF-A0A3N5WQM7-F1
#
_cell.length_a   1.000
_cell.length_b   1.000
_cell.length_c   1.000
_cell.angle_alpha   90.00
_cell.angle_beta   90.00
_cell.angle_gamma   90.00
#
_symmetry.space_group_name_H-M   'P 1'
#
loop_
_entity.id
_entity.type
_entity.pdbx_description
1 polymer ?
#
loop_
_entity_poly.entity_id
_entity_poly.type
_entity_poly.pdbx_seq_one_letter_code
_entity_poly.pdbx_strand_id
1 'polypeptide(L)'
;MTQRIRGITDDEAVGPAKELFDASNRMLGRTANLMRILSHSPLVARWILPFIAAVRQPNAGAVSAVRLRNLAVLKTSTVNDCHY
;
A
#
# COMPACT_ATOMS: atom_id res chain seq x y z
N MET A 1 19.34 -5.57 3.04
CA MET A 1 19.32 -4.45 2.07
C MET A 1 18.93 -3.17 2.80
N THR A 2 19.67 -2.09 2.63
CA THR A 2 19.32 -0.80 3.24
C THR A 2 18.31 -0.07 2.35
N GLN A 3 17.17 0.31 2.90
CA GLN A 3 16.14 1.07 2.18
C GLN A 3 16.72 2.43 1.76
N ARG A 4 16.75 2.71 0.44
CA ARG A 4 17.38 3.93 -0.11
C ARG A 4 16.50 5.17 -0.04
N ILE A 5 15.18 4.99 -0.12
CA ILE A 5 14.21 6.09 -0.02
C ILE A 5 13.56 6.03 1.35
N ARG A 6 13.76 7.05 2.16
CA ARG A 6 13.14 7.17 3.48
C ARG A 6 11.63 7.38 3.33
N GLY A 7 10.83 6.63 4.08
CA GLY A 7 9.40 6.88 4.17
C GLY A 7 9.10 8.12 5.02
N ILE A 8 8.05 8.87 4.65
CA ILE A 8 7.51 9.95 5.48
C ILE A 8 6.92 9.32 6.77
N THR A 9 7.34 9.82 7.93
CA THR A 9 6.80 9.37 9.22
C THR A 9 5.41 9.96 9.48
N ASP A 10 4.67 9.44 10.47
CA ASP A 10 3.33 9.97 10.78
C ASP A 10 3.37 11.41 11.29
N ASP A 11 4.43 11.78 12.03
CA ASP A 11 4.62 13.13 12.58
C ASP A 11 5.02 14.16 11.50
N GLU A 12 5.75 13.72 10.47
CA GLU A 12 6.15 14.56 9.34
C GLU A 12 5.06 14.69 8.27
N ALA A 13 4.04 13.83 8.30
CA ALA A 13 3.00 13.81 7.27
C ALA A 13 2.11 15.05 7.37
N VAL A 14 2.11 15.84 6.30
CA VAL A 14 1.28 17.05 6.18
C VAL A 14 0.55 17.09 4.83
N GLY A 15 -0.51 17.89 4.74
CA GLY A 15 -1.28 18.10 3.52
C GLY A 15 -1.72 16.78 2.86
N PRO A 16 -1.55 16.63 1.54
CA PRO A 16 -1.99 15.44 0.80
C PRO A 16 -1.37 14.11 1.28
N ALA A 17 -0.15 14.13 1.83
CA ALA A 17 0.48 12.92 2.37
C ALA A 17 -0.24 12.43 3.62
N LYS A 18 -0.66 13.36 4.50
CA LYS A 18 -1.45 13.03 5.70
C LYS A 18 -2.82 12.47 5.34
N GLU A 19 -3.49 13.08 4.37
CA GLU A 19 -4.79 12.59 3.87
C GLU A 19 -4.68 11.16 3.34
N LEU A 20 -3.60 10.82 2.62
CA LEU A 20 -3.33 9.47 2.15
C LEU A 20 -3.07 8.48 3.28
N PHE A 21 -2.37 8.89 4.34
CA PHE A 21 -2.11 8.04 5.50
C PHE A 21 -3.40 7.74 6.25
N ASP A 22 -4.22 8.76 6.49
CA ASP A 22 -5.52 8.60 7.14
C ASP A 22 -6.45 7.71 6.30
N ALA A 23 -6.48 7.90 4.98
CA ALA A 23 -7.20 7.01 4.07
C ALA A 23 -6.67 5.57 4.12
N SER A 24 -5.35 5.38 4.10
CA SER A 24 -4.73 4.04 4.20
C SER A 24 -5.09 3.36 5.52
N ASN A 25 -5.09 4.10 6.63
CA ASN A 25 -5.47 3.59 7.93
C ASN A 25 -6.94 3.16 7.95
N ARG A 26 -7.85 3.94 7.36
CA ARG A 26 -9.28 3.60 7.26
C ARG A 26 -9.54 2.40 6.35
N MET A 27 -8.88 2.34 5.19
CA MET A 27 -9.14 1.31 4.17
C MET A 27 -8.42 -0.01 4.45
N LEU A 28 -7.20 0.06 5.00
CA LEU A 28 -6.28 -1.08 5.12
C LEU A 28 -5.84 -1.35 6.57
N GLY A 29 -6.30 -0.57 7.55
CA GLY A 29 -5.97 -0.70 8.97
C GLY A 29 -4.60 -0.17 9.38
N ARG A 30 -3.77 0.27 8.41
CA ARG A 30 -2.44 0.84 8.66
C ARG A 30 -1.91 1.58 7.43
N THR A 31 -0.89 2.41 7.65
CA THR A 31 -0.06 2.99 6.60
C THR A 31 1.19 2.14 6.42
N ALA A 32 1.24 1.38 5.33
CA ALA A 32 2.40 0.56 4.99
C ALA A 32 3.59 1.42 4.56
N ASN A 33 4.81 0.91 4.75
CA ASN A 33 6.05 1.59 4.34
C ASN A 33 6.02 2.01 2.85
N LEU A 34 5.32 1.28 1.98
CA LEU A 34 5.20 1.61 0.56
C LEU A 34 4.43 2.93 0.39
N MET A 35 3.32 3.09 1.13
CA MET A 35 2.55 4.33 1.13
C MET A 35 3.35 5.49 1.70
N ARG A 36 4.20 5.23 2.70
CA ARG A 36 5.11 6.26 3.25
C ARG A 36 6.13 6.75 2.24
N ILE A 37 6.63 5.87 1.38
CA ILE A 37 7.57 6.21 0.29
C ILE A 37 6.82 6.91 -0.85
N LEU A 38 5.71 6.35 -1.32
CA LEU A 38 4.94 6.90 -2.44
C LEU A 38 4.35 8.28 -2.14
N SER A 39 4.15 8.62 -0.86
CA SER A 39 3.61 9.92 -0.46
C SER A 39 4.58 11.08 -0.63
N HIS A 40 5.84 10.83 -1.03
CA HIS A 40 6.68 11.86 -1.65
C HIS A 40 6.11 12.36 -2.99
N SER A 41 5.18 11.61 -3.59
CA SER A 41 4.42 11.98 -4.79
C SER A 41 2.93 11.70 -4.59
N PRO A 42 2.22 12.51 -3.79
CA PRO A 42 0.83 12.24 -3.37
C PRO A 42 -0.15 12.04 -4.53
N LEU A 43 0.04 12.77 -5.63
CA LEU A 43 -0.81 12.68 -6.82
C LEU A 43 -0.73 11.32 -7.54
N VAL A 44 0.35 10.57 -7.33
CA VAL A 44 0.49 9.19 -7.81
C VAL A 44 -0.06 8.22 -6.76
N ALA A 45 0.30 8.43 -5.49
CA ALA A 45 -0.14 7.60 -4.38
C ALA A 45 -1.68 7.52 -4.25
N ARG A 46 -2.40 8.61 -4.60
CA ARG A 46 -3.88 8.64 -4.61
C ARG A 46 -4.53 7.61 -5.54
N TRP A 47 -3.81 7.13 -6.56
CA TRP A 47 -4.30 6.09 -7.47
C TRP A 47 -3.88 4.69 -7.02
N ILE A 48 -2.69 4.57 -6.43
CA ILE A 48 -2.15 3.29 -5.97
C ILE A 48 -2.92 2.75 -4.77
N LEU A 49 -3.24 3.59 -3.79
CA LEU A 49 -3.96 3.16 -2.59
C LEU A 49 -5.32 2.48 -2.91
N PRO A 50 -6.24 3.10 -3.67
CA PRO A 50 -7.51 2.46 -4.00
C PRO A 50 -7.34 1.24 -4.89
N PHE A 51 -6.33 1.19 -5.76
CA PHE A 51 -6.01 -0.01 -6.53
C PHE A 51 -5.63 -1.18 -5.63
N ILE A 52 -4.72 -0.96 -4.66
CA ILE A 52 -4.35 -1.98 -3.66
C ILE A 52 -5.59 -2.43 -2.88
N ALA A 53 -6.44 -1.50 -2.45
CA ALA A 53 -7.65 -1.82 -1.72
C ALA A 53 -8.62 -2.68 -2.55
N ALA A 54 -8.88 -2.32 -3.80
CA ALA A 54 -9.76 -3.06 -4.70
C ALA A 54 -9.29 -4.51 -4.95
N VAL A 55 -7.98 -4.72 -5.02
CA VAL A 55 -7.39 -6.05 -5.21
C VAL A 55 -7.38 -6.87 -3.92
N ARG A 56 -7.13 -6.25 -2.76
CA ARG A 56 -6.87 -7.00 -1.52
C ARG A 56 -8.10 -7.13 -0.62
N GLN A 57 -8.90 -6.07 -0.48
CA GLN A 57 -10.01 -6.03 0.46
C GLN A 57 -11.20 -6.87 -0.02
N PRO A 58 -11.96 -7.50 0.90
CA PRO A 58 -13.21 -8.16 0.55
C PRO A 58 -14.20 -7.11 0.02
N ASN A 59 -14.94 -7.47 -1.03
CA ASN A 59 -16.03 -6.66 -1.60
C ASN A 59 -15.63 -5.27 -2.14
N ALA A 60 -14.35 -4.98 -2.30
CA ALA A 60 -13.87 -3.68 -2.79
C ALA A 60 -13.68 -3.60 -4.31
N GLY A 61 -13.64 -4.74 -5.02
CA GLY A 61 -13.57 -4.76 -6.48
C GLY A 61 -13.26 -6.12 -7.09
N ALA A 62 -12.22 -6.80 -6.59
CA ALA A 62 -11.86 -8.11 -7.12
C ALA A 62 -12.88 -9.20 -6.75
N VAL A 63 -13.24 -10.03 -7.74
CA VAL A 63 -14.26 -11.10 -7.61
C VAL A 63 -13.70 -12.45 -7.17
N SER A 64 -12.37 -12.63 -7.21
CA SER A 64 -11.72 -13.85 -6.73
C SER A 64 -11.62 -13.89 -5.21
N ALA A 65 -11.59 -15.11 -4.64
CA ALA A 65 -11.52 -15.30 -3.20
C ALA A 65 -10.28 -14.63 -2.59
N VAL A 66 -10.47 -13.92 -1.46
CA VAL A 66 -9.40 -13.17 -0.76
C VAL A 66 -8.17 -14.03 -0.50
N ARG A 67 -8.37 -15.28 -0.07
CA ARG A 67 -7.27 -16.23 0.19
C ARG A 67 -6.44 -16.49 -1.07
N LEU A 68 -7.09 -16.72 -2.21
CA LEU A 68 -6.40 -16.99 -3.48
C LEU A 68 -5.58 -15.78 -3.92
N ARG A 69 -6.11 -14.56 -3.78
CA ARG A 69 -5.38 -13.32 -4.12
C ARG A 69 -4.13 -13.14 -3.26
N ASN A 70 -4.23 -13.40 -1.96
CA ASN A 70 -3.06 -13.34 -1.07
C ASN A 70 -2.02 -14.43 -1.40
N LEU A 71 -2.45 -15.64 -1.77
CA LEU A 71 -1.54 -16.69 -2.23
C LEU A 71 -0.84 -16.32 -3.55
N ALA A 72 -1.55 -15.68 -4.48
CA ALA A 72 -0.96 -15.17 -5.71
C ALA A 72 0.10 -14.10 -5.41
N VAL A 73 -0.19 -13.14 -4.51
CA VAL A 73 0.79 -12.13 -4.07
C VAL A 73 2.03 -12.80 -3.47
N LEU A 74 1.86 -13.75 -2.56
CA LEU A 74 2.99 -14.46 -1.95
C LEU A 74 3.81 -15.22 -2.98
N LYS A 75 3.17 -15.99 -3.87
CA LYS A 75 3.85 -16.75 -4.91
C LYS A 75 4.64 -15.84 -5.84
N THR A 76 4.04 -14.73 -6.28
CA THR A 76 4.71 -13.74 -7.14
C THR A 76 5.90 -13.12 -6.42
N SER A 77 5.75 -12.73 -5.15
CA SER A 77 6.87 -12.18 -4.37
C SER A 77 8.00 -13.20 -4.19
N THR A 78 7.69 -14.47 -3.90
CA THR A 78 8.70 -15.53 -3.75
C THR A 78 9.45 -15.80 -5.05
N VAL A 79 8.76 -15.87 -6.20
CA VAL A 79 9.41 -16.10 -7.50
C VAL A 79 10.30 -14.92 -7.91
N ASN A 80 9.99 -13.71 -7.44
CA ASN A 80 10.78 -12.50 -7.70
C ASN A 80 11.78 -12.17 -6.59
N ASP A 81 11.99 -13.06 -5.61
CA ASP A 81 12.91 -12.83 -4.48
C ASP A 81 12.66 -11.49 -3.75
N CYS A 82 11.39 -11.11 -3.61
CA CYS A 82 10.98 -9.83 -3.05
C CYS A 82 10.87 -9.93 -1.52
N HIS A 83 11.86 -9.39 -0.81
CA HIS A 83 11.98 -9.40 0.66
C HIS A 83 11.54 -8.10 1.33
N TYR A 84 10.59 -7.41 0.72
CA TYR A 84 10.04 -6.16 1.25
C TYR A 84 9.33 -6.32 2.59
#